data_AF-A0A266QA72-F1
#
_entry.id   AF-A0A266QA72-F1
#
_cell.length_a   1.000
_cell.length_b   1.000
_cell.length_c   1.000
_cell.angle_alpha   90.00
_cell.angle_beta   90.00
_cell.angle_gamma   90.00
#
_symmetry.space_group_name_H-M   'P 1'
#
loop_
_entity.id
_entity.type
_entity.pdbx_description
1 polymer ?
#
loop_
_entity_poly.entity_id
_entity_poly.type
_entity_poly.pdbx_seq_one_letter_code
_entity_poly.pdbx_strand_id
1 'polypeptide(L)' 'MDSIINLIVYLVVFGLIWWLVALLPLPSPVAQVVRVLFIIMLILIVLSVFGIIPGGYLPRLSL' A
#
# COMPACT_ATOMS: atom_id res chain seq x y z
N MET A 1 19.10 6.06 7.44
CA MET A 1 18.59 6.65 6.18
C MET A 1 17.78 5.63 5.37
N ASP A 2 17.86 4.37 5.76
CA ASP A 2 17.27 3.20 5.12
C ASP A 2 15.75 3.13 5.29
N SER A 3 15.20 3.60 6.42
CA SER A 3 13.75 3.56 6.68
C SER A 3 12.95 4.53 5.80
N ILE A 4 13.50 5.71 5.49
CA ILE A 4 12.84 6.68 4.61
C ILE A 4 12.86 6.16 3.16
N ILE A 5 13.98 5.58 2.73
CA ILE A 5 14.09 4.96 1.41
C ILE A 5 13.10 3.79 1.29
N ASN A 6 13.01 2.92 2.30
CA ASN A 6 12.03 1.84 2.32
C ASN A 6 10.59 2.35 2.22
N LEU A 7 10.25 3.41 2.98
CA LEU A 7 8.91 4.01 2.93
C LEU A 7 8.59 4.53 1.52
N ILE A 8 9.53 5.25 0.90
CA ILE A 8 9.38 5.77 -0.46
C ILE A 8 9.23 4.61 -1.46
N VAL A 9 10.06 3.57 -1.36
CA VAL A 9 9.97 2.38 -2.22
C VAL A 9 8.61 1.71 -2.08
N TYR A 10 8.09 1.52 -0.86
CA TYR A 10 6.76 0.95 -0.65
C TYR A 10 5.65 1.81 -1.29
N LEU A 11 5.69 3.12 -1.11
CA LEU A 11 4.70 4.03 -1.70
C LEU A 11 4.75 4.01 -3.23
N VAL A 12 5.95 4.01 -3.81
CA VAL A 12 6.14 3.96 -5.27
C VAL A 12 5.68 2.62 -5.85
N VAL A 13 6.09 1.50 -5.25
CA VAL A 13 5.67 0.15 -5.69
C VAL A 13 4.15 0.01 -5.59
N PHE A 14 3.56 0.45 -4.48
CA PHE A 14 2.12 0.40 -4.28
C PHE A 14 1.38 1.29 -5.31
N GLY A 15 1.86 2.51 -5.54
CA GLY A 15 1.32 3.42 -6.56
C GLY A 15 1.42 2.87 -7.98
N LEU A 16 2.52 2.17 -8.32
CA LEU A 16 2.68 1.52 -9.62
C LEU A 16 1.72 0.35 -9.80
N ILE A 17 1.53 -0.47 -8.76
CA ILE A 17 0.55 -1.57 -8.77
C ILE A 17 -0.86 -1.02 -9.00
N TRP A 18 -1.23 0.06 -8.30
CA TRP A 18 -2.51 0.74 -8.52
C TRP A 18 -2.70 1.19 -9.95
N TRP A 19 -1.69 1.84 -10.49
CA TRP A 19 -1.72 2.40 -11.82
C TRP A 19 -1.94 1.31 -12.87
N LEU A 20 -1.23 0.19 -12.75
CA LEU A 20 -1.42 -0.99 -13.61
C LEU A 20 -2.81 -1.60 -13.47
N VAL A 21 -3.31 -1.74 -12.24
CA VAL A 21 -4.64 -2.30 -11.96
C VAL A 21 -5.76 -1.41 -12.51
N ALA A 22 -5.60 -0.09 -12.46
CA ALA A 22 -6.56 0.87 -12.98
C ALA A 22 -6.64 0.88 -14.52
N LEU A 23 -5.58 0.45 -15.21
CA LEU A 23 -5.56 0.32 -16.66
C LEU A 23 -6.25 -0.95 -17.17
N LEU A 24 -6.48 -1.93 -16.29
CA LEU A 24 -7.29 -3.10 -16.63
C LEU A 24 -8.76 -2.67 -16.69
N PRO A 25 -9.45 -2.80 -17.84
CA PRO A 25 -10.88 -2.57 -17.93
C PRO A 25 -11.62 -3.70 -17.20
N LEU A 26 -11.64 -3.62 -15.87
CA LEU A 26 -12.39 -4.52 -15.02
C LEU A 26 -13.87 -4.08 -15.06
N PRO A 27 -14.81 -4.97 -15.42
CA PRO A 27 -16.23 -4.65 -15.38
C PRO A 27 -16.67 -4.35 -13.94
N SER A 28 -17.68 -3.49 -13.78
CA SER A 28 -18.34 -3.36 -12.48
C SER A 28 -18.96 -4.73 -12.12
N PRO A 29 -18.89 -5.18 -10.84
CA PRO A 29 -18.50 -4.47 -9.62
C PRO A 29 -17.03 -4.66 -9.21
N VAL A 30 -16.24 -5.42 -9.97
CA VAL A 30 -14.89 -5.85 -9.57
C VAL A 30 -13.93 -4.67 -9.45
N ALA A 31 -13.99 -3.72 -10.40
CA ALA A 31 -13.21 -2.49 -10.32
C ALA A 31 -13.49 -1.70 -9.02
N GLN A 32 -14.75 -1.72 -8.56
CA GLN A 32 -15.16 -1.02 -7.35
C GLN A 32 -14.62 -1.71 -6.09
N VAL A 33 -14.68 -3.05 -6.04
CA VAL A 33 -14.10 -3.84 -4.93
C VAL A 33 -12.60 -3.62 -4.82
N VAL A 34 -11.87 -3.69 -5.93
CA VAL A 34 -10.42 -3.46 -5.97
C VAL A 34 -10.09 -2.03 -5.53
N ARG A 35 -10.92 -1.04 -5.94
CA ARG A 35 -10.74 0.35 -5.53
C ARG A 35 -10.88 0.53 -4.02
N VAL A 36 -11.88 -0.11 -3.43
CA VAL A 36 -12.14 -0.08 -1.98
C VAL A 36 -11.02 -0.79 -1.21
N LEU A 37 -10.59 -1.97 -1.65
CA LEU A 37 -9.47 -2.71 -1.03
C LEU A 37 -8.18 -1.88 -0.99
N PHE A 38 -7.89 -1.18 -2.07
CA PHE A 38 -6.69 -0.37 -2.16
C PHE A 38 -6.72 0.85 -1.23
N ILE A 39 -7.89 1.52 -1.12
CA ILE A 39 -8.09 2.60 -0.17
C ILE A 39 -7.88 2.09 1.27
N ILE A 40 -8.45 0.93 1.61
CA ILE A 40 -8.25 0.30 2.93
C ILE A 40 -6.76 0.04 3.19
N MET A 41 -6.05 -0.53 2.22
CA MET A 41 -4.63 -0.85 2.35
C MET A 41 -3.76 0.41 2.47
N LEU A 42 -4.10 1.48 1.76
CA LEU A 42 -3.44 2.79 1.90
C LEU A 42 -3.65 3.37 3.29
N ILE A 43 -4.88 3.33 3.82
CA ILE A 43 -5.20 3.74 5.19
C ILE A 43 -4.39 2.94 6.20
N LEU A 44 -4.29 1.62 6.04
CA LEU A 44 -3.50 0.75 6.93
C LEU A 44 -2.00 1.11 6.91
N ILE A 45 -1.43 1.38 5.75
CA ILE A 45 -0.03 1.81 5.62
C ILE A 45 0.18 3.14 6.35
N VAL A 46 -0.70 4.12 6.13
CA VAL A 46 -0.60 5.43 6.79
C VAL A 46 -0.73 5.30 8.31
N LEU A 47 -1.75 4.59 8.80
CA LEU A 47 -1.94 4.34 10.23
C LEU A 47 -0.77 3.55 10.85
N SER A 48 -0.15 2.66 10.09
CA SER A 48 1.07 1.94 10.50
C SER A 48 2.28 2.87 10.60
N VAL A 49 2.43 3.85 9.71
CA VAL A 49 3.52 4.84 9.75
C VAL A 49 3.36 5.77 10.97
N PHE A 50 2.13 6.16 11.29
CA PHE A 50 1.83 6.97 12.48
C PHE A 50 1.83 6.15 13.79
N GLY A 51 2.12 4.84 13.73
CA GLY A 51 2.22 3.97 14.90
C GLY A 51 0.89 3.67 15.60
N ILE A 52 -0.25 4.02 14.97
CA ILE A 52 -1.61 3.77 15.48
C ILE A 52 -1.96 2.29 15.38
N ILE A 53 -1.45 1.62 14.34
CA ILE A 53 -1.58 0.17 14.15
C ILE A 53 -0.18 -0.44 14.22
N PRO A 54 0.06 -1.48 15.04
CA PRO A 54 1.33 -2.17 15.06
C PRO A 54 1.57 -2.81 13.68
N GLY A 55 2.45 -2.20 12.88
CA GLY A 55 2.91 -2.71 11.58
C GLY A 55 3.79 -3.95 11.69
N GLY A 56 3.37 -4.93 12.50
CA GLY A 56 4.15 -6.12 12.87
C GLY A 56 4.42 -7.14 11.76
N TYR A 57 3.91 -6.89 10.54
CA TYR A 57 4.16 -7.74 9.36
C TYR A 57 5.16 -7.14 8.37
N LEU A 58 5.73 -5.96 8.66
CA LEU A 58 6.87 -5.46 7.91
C LEU A 58 8.14 -6.08 8.50
N PRO A 59 8.98 -6.76 7.69
CA PRO A 59 10.18 -7.40 8.20
C PRO A 59 11.06 -6.34 8.86
N ARG A 60 11.26 -6.49 10.17
CA ARG A 60 12.28 -5.72 10.88
C ARG A 60 13.62 -6.18 10.31
N LEU A 61 14.20 -5.38 9.41
CA LEU A 61 15.61 -5.49 9.08
C LEU A 61 16.37 -5.10 10.35
N SER A 62 16.69 -6.11 11.17
CA SER A 62 17.72 -5.99 12.19
C SER A 62 19.05 -5.91 11.46
N LEU A 63 19.64 -4.72 11.46
CA LEU A 63 21.08 -4.57 11.26
C LEU A 63 21.81 -5.13 12.48
#